data_AF-A0A4Q8AD79-F1
#
_entry.id   AF-A0A4Q8AD79-F1
#
_cell.length_a   1.000
_cell.length_b   1.000
_cell.length_c   1.000
_cell.angle_alpha   90.00
_cell.angle_beta   90.00
_cell.angle_gamma   90.00
#
_symmetry.space_group_name_H-M   'P 1'
#
loop_
_entity.id
_entity.type
_entity.pdbx_description
1 polymer ?
#
loop_
_entity_poly.entity_id
_entity_poly.type
_entity_poly.pdbx_seq_one_letter_code
_entity_poly.pdbx_strand_id
1 'polypeptide(L)'
;MGEEQTNEGTPPGDVEWIVTVEEKYRAQIGDVTAALESAGLRVDRVLKTLGIVCGSAGGDCRVAFASIEGVASVDAERSIRIAPPDSDVQ
;
A
#
# COMPACT_ATOMS: atom_id res chain seq x y z
N MET A 1 15.30 -35.72 -8.31
CA MET A 1 16.31 -34.70 -7.96
C MET A 1 15.97 -33.50 -8.81
N GLY A 2 15.47 -32.45 -8.17
CA GLY A 2 14.69 -31.37 -8.78
C GLY A 2 13.81 -30.83 -7.68
N GLU A 3 14.42 -30.04 -6.82
CA GLU A 3 13.89 -29.55 -5.56
C GLU A 3 12.77 -28.56 -5.89
N GLU A 4 11.53 -29.01 -5.67
CA GLU A 4 10.36 -28.14 -5.67
C GLU A 4 10.60 -27.10 -4.58
N GLN A 5 10.94 -25.89 -5.01
CA GLN A 5 11.13 -24.74 -4.14
C GLN A 5 9.85 -24.57 -3.33
N THR A 6 9.93 -24.96 -2.06
CA THR A 6 9.03 -24.58 -1.01
C THR A 6 9.01 -23.07 -0.98
N ASN A 7 7.91 -22.47 -1.46
CA ASN A 7 7.64 -21.07 -1.26
C ASN A 7 7.36 -20.89 0.24
N GLU A 8 8.44 -20.72 1.01
CA GLU A 8 8.43 -20.31 2.40
C GLU A 8 7.57 -19.05 2.52
N GLY A 9 6.66 -19.09 3.48
CA GLY A 9 5.56 -18.14 3.60
C GLY A 9 6.02 -16.69 3.49
N THR A 10 5.23 -15.88 2.76
CA THR A 10 5.16 -14.47 3.07
C THR A 10 4.90 -14.38 4.58
N PRO A 11 5.75 -13.72 5.39
CA PRO A 11 5.34 -13.41 6.74
C PRO A 11 3.99 -12.68 6.66
N PRO A 12 3.18 -12.59 7.73
CA PRO A 12 2.23 -11.49 7.86
C PRO A 12 3.05 -10.19 7.98
N GLY A 13 3.77 -9.83 6.92
CA GLY A 13 4.59 -8.65 6.80
C GLY A 13 3.68 -7.55 6.31
N ASP A 14 3.82 -6.37 6.90
CA ASP A 14 3.05 -5.21 6.52
C ASP A 14 3.11 -5.00 5.00
N VAL A 15 1.94 -4.99 4.37
CA VAL A 15 1.77 -4.67 2.95
C VAL A 15 1.88 -3.16 2.83
N GLU A 16 2.60 -2.69 1.82
CA GLU A 16 2.62 -1.27 1.49
C GLU A 16 1.30 -0.86 0.84
N TRP A 17 0.75 0.25 1.30
CA TRP A 17 -0.52 0.81 0.88
C TRP A 17 -0.31 2.23 0.39
N ILE A 18 -0.93 2.54 -0.73
CA ILE A 18 -1.03 3.86 -1.33
C ILE A 18 -2.50 4.27 -1.22
N VAL A 19 -2.77 5.27 -0.39
CA VAL A 19 -4.10 5.82 -0.17
C VAL A 19 -4.20 7.16 -0.86
N THR A 20 -5.16 7.29 -1.76
CA THR A 20 -5.47 8.56 -2.43
C THR A 20 -6.62 9.22 -1.72
N VAL A 21 -6.46 10.49 -1.38
CA VAL A 21 -7.45 11.33 -0.70
C VAL A 21 -8.23 12.13 -1.73
N GLU A 22 -9.54 12.27 -1.52
CA GLU A 22 -10.40 13.10 -2.35
C GLU A 22 -9.98 14.58 -2.30
N GLU A 23 -10.05 15.27 -3.44
CA GLU A 23 -9.62 16.67 -3.58
C GLU A 23 -10.27 17.61 -2.55
N LYS A 24 -11.56 17.42 -2.25
CA LYS A 24 -12.30 18.22 -1.24
C LYS A 24 -11.76 18.05 0.19
N TYR A 25 -11.11 16.92 0.51
CA TYR A 25 -10.50 16.65 1.80
C TYR A 25 -8.98 16.87 1.81
N ARG A 26 -8.39 17.34 0.72
CA ARG A 26 -6.93 17.58 0.64
C ARG A 26 -6.43 18.64 1.62
N ALA A 27 -7.23 19.66 1.89
CA ALA A 27 -6.93 20.64 2.94
C ALA A 27 -6.96 20.03 4.36
N GLN A 28 -7.70 18.94 4.53
CA GLN A 28 -7.89 18.17 5.76
C GLN A 28 -7.12 16.84 5.72
N ILE A 29 -6.08 16.73 4.88
CA ILE A 29 -5.32 15.48 4.74
C ILE A 29 -4.68 15.04 6.06
N GLY A 30 -4.43 15.97 6.99
CA GLY A 30 -3.98 15.66 8.34
C GLY A 30 -5.00 14.83 9.12
N ASP A 31 -6.28 15.19 9.05
CA ASP A 31 -7.38 14.46 9.69
C ASP A 31 -7.54 13.06 9.06
N VAL A 32 -7.46 12.97 7.73
CA VAL A 32 -7.51 11.67 7.01
C VAL A 32 -6.30 10.80 7.37
N THR A 33 -5.12 11.38 7.48
CA THR A 33 -3.90 10.66 7.89
C THR A 33 -4.05 10.11 9.31
N ALA A 34 -4.54 10.92 10.25
CA ALA A 34 -4.78 10.47 11.62
C ALA A 34 -5.84 9.35 11.70
N ALA A 35 -6.89 9.42 10.88
CA ALA A 35 -7.88 8.35 10.77
C ALA A 35 -7.27 7.05 10.21
N LEU A 36 -6.39 7.14 9.21
CA LEU A 36 -5.65 6.00 8.67
C LEU A 36 -4.72 5.38 9.72
N GLU A 37 -3.99 6.19 10.47
CA GLU A 37 -3.14 5.73 11.58
C GLU A 37 -3.95 5.02 12.65
N SER A 38 -5.11 5.59 13.03
CA SER A 38 -6.01 4.96 13.99
C SER A 38 -6.62 3.65 13.48
N ALA A 39 -6.73 3.47 12.16
CA ALA A 39 -7.17 2.23 11.53
C ALA A 39 -6.03 1.19 11.38
N GLY A 40 -4.80 1.55 11.77
CA GLY A 40 -3.65 0.64 11.77
C GLY A 40 -2.66 0.87 10.62
N LEU A 41 -2.79 1.96 9.85
CA LEU A 41 -1.78 2.32 8.86
C LEU A 41 -0.55 2.94 9.54
N ARG A 42 0.62 2.33 9.40
CA ARG A 42 1.88 3.01 9.71
C ARG A 42 2.22 3.93 8.54
N VAL A 43 1.97 5.22 8.70
CA VAL A 43 2.25 6.21 7.66
C VAL A 43 3.77 6.41 7.51
N ASP A 44 4.28 6.22 6.30
CA ASP A 44 5.68 6.46 5.95
C ASP A 44 5.83 7.85 5.31
N ARG A 45 4.94 8.19 4.39
CA ARG A 45 5.03 9.42 3.59
C ARG A 45 3.66 10.00 3.28
N VAL A 46 3.52 11.31 3.46
CA VAL A 46 2.33 12.06 3.06
C VAL A 46 2.69 13.07 1.99
N LEU A 47 2.23 12.84 0.76
CA LEU A 47 2.32 13.78 -0.36
C LEU A 47 1.09 14.69 -0.34
N LYS A 48 1.09 15.66 0.58
CA LYS A 48 -0.03 16.61 0.80
C LYS A 48 -0.46 17.30 -0.49
N THR A 49 0.51 17.78 -1.26
CA THR A 49 0.27 18.44 -2.55
C THR A 49 -0.26 17.51 -3.62
N LEU A 50 -0.25 16.18 -3.46
CA LEU A 50 -0.87 15.23 -4.39
C LEU A 50 -2.11 14.54 -3.80
N GLY A 51 -2.34 14.70 -2.49
CA GLY A 51 -3.41 13.96 -1.81
C GLY A 51 -3.08 12.49 -1.60
N ILE A 52 -1.80 12.11 -1.52
CA ILE A 52 -1.41 10.70 -1.41
C ILE A 52 -0.79 10.43 -0.05
N VAL A 53 -1.20 9.35 0.60
CA VAL A 53 -0.64 8.83 1.84
C VAL A 53 -0.08 7.44 1.55
N CYS A 54 1.21 7.27 1.74
CA CYS A 54 1.91 5.99 1.65
C CYS A 54 2.18 5.49 3.07
N GLY A 55 1.94 4.20 3.30
CA GLY A 55 2.22 3.57 4.57
C GLY A 55 2.21 2.07 4.47
N SER A 56 2.39 1.38 5.58
CA SER A 56 2.38 -0.07 5.66
C SER A 56 1.39 -0.55 6.72
N ALA A 57 0.67 -1.62 6.43
CA ALA A 57 -0.32 -2.21 7.33
C ALA A 57 -0.59 -3.68 6.97
N GLY A 58 -1.33 -4.38 7.83
CA GLY A 58 -1.80 -5.74 7.55
C GLY A 58 -2.58 -5.86 6.22
N GLY A 59 -2.50 -7.04 5.59
CA GLY A 59 -3.11 -7.30 4.28
C GLY A 59 -4.64 -7.13 4.22
N ASP A 60 -5.32 -7.26 5.36
CA ASP A 60 -6.79 -7.17 5.46
C ASP A 60 -7.32 -5.76 5.72
N CYS A 61 -6.45 -4.74 5.79
CA CYS A 61 -6.84 -3.37 6.14
C CYS A 61 -7.49 -2.57 4.98
N ARG A 62 -7.52 -3.12 3.76
CA ARG A 62 -8.04 -2.41 2.57
C ARG A 62 -9.44 -1.85 2.76
N VAL A 63 -10.36 -2.68 3.26
CA VAL A 63 -11.77 -2.30 3.44
C VAL A 63 -11.90 -1.24 4.55
N ALA A 64 -11.09 -1.34 5.60
CA ALA A 64 -11.07 -0.36 6.67
C ALA A 64 -10.62 1.01 6.14
N PHE A 65 -9.52 1.07 5.36
CA PHE A 65 -9.04 2.32 4.76
C PHE A 65 -10.02 2.90 3.74
N ALA A 66 -10.64 2.05 2.91
CA ALA A 66 -11.61 2.50 1.91
C ALA A 66 -12.91 3.04 2.53
N SER A 67 -13.19 2.71 3.79
CA SER A 67 -14.36 3.21 4.52
C SER A 67 -14.10 4.56 5.21
N ILE A 68 -12.85 5.05 5.23
CA ILE A 68 -12.52 6.33 5.86
C ILE A 68 -13.04 7.48 4.99
N GLU A 69 -13.70 8.44 5.63
CA GLU A 69 -14.20 9.62 4.96
C GLU A 69 -13.07 10.42 4.32
N GLY A 70 -13.23 10.73 3.04
CA GLY A 70 -12.23 11.44 2.24
C GLY A 70 -11.19 10.57 1.58
N VAL A 71 -11.25 9.24 1.73
CA VAL A 71 -10.45 8.33 0.90
C VAL A 71 -11.13 8.12 -0.46
N ALA A 72 -10.39 8.42 -1.53
CA ALA A 72 -10.82 8.21 -2.91
C ALA A 72 -10.46 6.80 -3.42
N SER A 73 -9.26 6.31 -3.10
CA SER A 73 -8.78 4.98 -3.50
C SER A 73 -7.79 4.42 -2.48
N VAL A 74 -7.74 3.09 -2.39
CA VAL A 74 -6.77 2.33 -1.59
C VAL A 74 -6.17 1.25 -2.46
N ASP A 75 -4.88 1.37 -2.70
CA ASP A 75 -4.10 0.51 -3.58
C ASP A 75 -2.99 -0.16 -2.77
N ALA A 76 -2.88 -1.47 -2.87
CA ALA A 76 -1.73 -2.18 -2.32
C ALA A 76 -0.55 -1.99 -3.28
N GLU A 77 0.58 -1.49 -2.79
CA GLU A 77 1.82 -1.44 -3.54
C GLU A 77 2.32 -2.87 -3.73
N ARG A 78 2.26 -3.34 -4.98
CA ARG A 78 2.78 -4.64 -5.39
C ARG A 78 4.08 -4.38 -6.10
N SER A 79 5.21 -4.75 -5.49
CA SER A 79 6.49 -4.74 -6.19
C SER A 79 6.47 -5.83 -7.27
N ILE A 80 6.02 -5.49 -8.48
CA ILE A 80 6.16 -6.36 -9.64
C ILE A 80 7.65 -6.34 -10.00
N ARG A 81 8.42 -7.31 -9.50
CA ARG A 81 9.76 -7.55 -10.02
C ARG A 81 9.62 -8.12 -11.42
N ILE A 82 9.93 -7.30 -12.42
CA ILE A 82 10.22 -7.82 -13.75
C ILE A 82 11.51 -8.61 -13.61
N ALA A 83 11.46 -9.92 -13.87
CA ALA A 83 12.66 -10.74 -13.91
C ALA A 83 13.64 -10.13 -14.93
N PRO A 84 14.95 -10.11 -14.65
CA PRO A 84 15.92 -9.60 -15.60
C PRO A 84 15.76 -10.35 -16.94
N PRO A 85 15.90 -9.66 -18.09
CA PRO A 85 15.78 -10.28 -19.40
C PRO A 85 17.01 -11.14 -19.67
N ASP A 86 17.04 -12.34 -19.13
CA ASP A 86 17.92 -13.41 -19.63
C ASP A 86 17.12 -14.23 -20.65
N SER A 87 16.84 -13.59 -21.79
CA SER A 87 16.59 -14.36 -23.01
C SER A 87 17.94 -14.47 -23.69
N ASP A 88 18.55 -15.65 -23.57
CA ASP A 88 19.56 -16.16 -24.49
C ASP A 88 19.09 -15.84 -25.92
N VAL A 89 19.66 -14.81 -26.53
CA VAL A 89 19.52 -14.54 -27.96
C VAL A 89 20.49 -15.50 -28.66
N GLN A 90 19.99 -16.68 -29.04
CA GLN A 90 20.71 -17.64 -29.88
C GLN A 90 20.21 -17.59 -31.33
#